data_AF-A0A200H3N7-F1
#
_entry.id   AF-A0A200H3N7-F1
#
_cell.length_a   1.000
_cell.length_b   1.000
_cell.length_c   1.000
_cell.angle_alpha   90.00
_cell.angle_beta   90.00
_cell.angle_gamma   90.00
#
_symmetry.space_group_name_H-M   'P 1'
#
loop_
_entity.id
_entity.type
_entity.pdbx_description
1 polymer ?
#
loop_
_entity_poly.entity_id
_entity_poly.type
_entity_poly.pdbx_seq_one_letter_code
_entity_poly.pdbx_strand_id
1 'polypeptide(L)'
;MLRKLAIAAGILVFIAPSLVLVGIGVVMNPALTATASCTIPSGSNVTVGDVPDELTVTTANGETFTLNRTQLTHAATIIETGSQIDGITRDGLVIALMAALTESTLRMLANTSAYPESADHPNDGDGSDHDSLGLFQMRPQSGWGTVAELMDPVYQARAFFGGPTGPHHPSPRGLLDIPGWEQMDKGEAAQAVEVSAYPDRYRNYQPVAETILTTLTGTGGIGPAGPATRGVAAGPAQQSARVVFPLPADTWVLTSDYGPRVHPITGEHSFHTGTDFAAPDGTPILAAADGTVTVAEFSGGYGGLIVIEHTINGATVATAYAHMWEHGIHTTVGDRVAAGQHIGDVGSSGNSTGPHLHFEVRSGGTNGEHTDPAAWLNTHNAADLPEPETGTPGGACNPGGGTTGGEPDPLDGDPDRMVEDPTTTGQITARLLHLYTQTIAAFPDTSWACYSPRPGTVSEHPLGRACDLTFGNTIGEPATGPALDLGWNVTNWMKDHAQTLGIEYLIWQNQIWSTARADEGWRPYQRGTDVTTRHDDHLHVTVRAN
;
A
#
# COMPACT_ATOMS: atom_id res chain seq x y z
N MET A 1 16.23 56.36 -33.17
CA MET A 1 15.86 55.05 -33.75
C MET A 1 16.93 53.97 -33.57
N LEU A 2 18.23 54.30 -33.49
CA LEU A 2 19.30 53.28 -33.37
C LEU A 2 19.29 52.46 -32.06
N ARG A 3 18.86 53.01 -30.92
CA ARG A 3 18.81 52.25 -29.65
C ARG A 3 17.76 51.13 -29.62
N LYS A 4 16.66 51.26 -30.37
CA LYS A 4 15.62 50.22 -30.43
C LYS A 4 16.01 49.06 -31.36
N LEU A 5 16.79 49.34 -32.40
CA LEU A 5 17.34 48.33 -33.32
C LEU A 5 18.44 47.48 -32.66
N ALA A 6 19.24 48.05 -31.76
CA ALA A 6 20.26 47.31 -31.03
C ALA A 6 19.67 46.28 -30.05
N ILE A 7 18.54 46.62 -29.41
CA ILE A 7 17.85 45.71 -28.47
C ILE A 7 17.17 44.56 -29.23
N ALA A 8 16.55 44.84 -30.38
CA ALA A 8 15.94 43.80 -31.22
C ALA A 8 16.98 42.85 -31.82
N ALA A 9 18.17 43.34 -32.19
CA ALA A 9 19.27 42.51 -32.68
C ALA A 9 19.84 41.60 -31.57
N GLY A 10 19.90 42.08 -30.32
CA GLY A 10 20.34 41.27 -29.17
C GLY A 10 19.41 40.10 -28.88
N ILE A 11 18.08 40.31 -28.90
CA ILE A 11 17.09 39.26 -28.63
C ILE A 11 17.14 38.15 -29.70
N LEU A 12 17.38 38.51 -30.97
CA LEU A 12 17.46 37.54 -32.06
C LEU A 12 18.70 36.64 -32.00
N VAL A 13 19.81 37.14 -31.46
CA VAL A 13 21.06 36.37 -31.30
C VAL A 13 20.94 35.31 -30.18
N PHE A 14 20.09 35.52 -29.18
CA PHE A 14 19.90 34.57 -28.07
C PHE A 14 18.78 33.56 -28.29
N ILE A 15 17.81 33.81 -29.17
CA ILE A 15 16.67 32.90 -29.41
C ILE A 15 16.85 32.05 -30.69
N ALA A 16 17.63 32.53 -31.66
CA ALA A 16 17.85 31.80 -32.92
C ALA A 16 18.52 30.41 -32.75
N PRO A 17 19.46 30.17 -31.82
CA PRO A 17 20.05 28.84 -31.63
C PRO A 17 19.02 27.82 -31.09
N SER A 18 18.06 28.27 -30.28
CA SER A 18 17.05 27.43 -29.63
C SER A 18 15.99 26.93 -30.62
N LEU A 19 15.60 27.75 -31.58
CA LEU A 19 14.58 27.39 -32.59
C LEU A 19 15.13 26.45 -33.68
N VAL A 20 16.43 26.48 -33.96
CA VAL A 20 17.08 25.57 -34.92
C VAL A 20 17.30 24.18 -34.32
N LEU A 21 17.49 24.07 -32.99
CA LEU A 21 17.63 22.80 -32.29
C LEU A 21 16.30 22.02 -32.15
N VAL A 22 15.15 22.70 -32.12
CA VAL A 22 13.83 22.06 -32.10
C VAL A 22 13.41 21.55 -33.49
N GLY A 23 13.87 22.21 -34.56
CA GLY A 23 13.51 21.84 -35.94
C GLY A 23 14.25 20.63 -36.53
N ILE A 24 15.41 20.23 -35.97
CA ILE A 24 16.24 19.14 -36.50
C ILE A 24 15.99 17.80 -35.76
N GLY A 25 15.49 17.84 -34.52
CA GLY A 25 15.18 16.63 -33.73
C GLY A 25 13.95 15.83 -34.20
N VAL A 26 13.10 16.41 -35.06
CA VAL A 26 11.83 15.79 -35.49
C VAL A 26 11.97 14.91 -36.73
N VAL A 27 13.12 14.90 -37.44
CA VAL A 27 13.20 14.28 -38.78
C VAL A 27 14.09 13.02 -38.87
N MET A 28 14.81 12.60 -37.82
CA MET A 28 15.71 11.42 -37.93
C MET A 28 15.73 10.48 -36.72
N ASN A 29 14.56 10.08 -36.21
CA ASN A 29 14.48 8.88 -35.35
C ASN A 29 13.70 7.75 -36.06
N PRO A 30 14.38 6.70 -36.56
CA PRO A 30 13.71 5.54 -37.15
C PRO A 30 12.99 4.64 -36.12
N ALA A 31 13.05 4.95 -34.81
CA ALA A 31 12.28 4.24 -33.78
C ALA A 31 10.79 4.63 -33.70
N LEU A 32 10.35 5.67 -34.41
CA LEU A 32 8.93 6.10 -34.43
C LEU A 32 8.07 5.37 -35.47
N THR A 33 8.61 4.38 -36.18
CA THR A 33 7.86 3.60 -37.20
C THR A 33 7.73 2.11 -36.89
N ALA A 34 7.98 1.68 -35.65
CA ALA A 34 7.85 0.28 -35.25
C ALA A 34 7.06 0.09 -33.95
N THR A 35 5.98 0.84 -33.76
CA THR A 35 4.85 0.36 -32.96
C THR A 35 3.71 0.07 -33.92
N ALA A 36 3.65 -1.17 -34.40
CA ALA A 36 2.37 -1.75 -34.77
C ALA A 36 1.57 -1.91 -33.48
N SER A 37 1.06 -0.78 -32.99
CA SER A 37 0.06 -0.72 -31.96
C SER A 37 -1.10 -1.60 -32.42
N CYS A 38 -1.49 -2.57 -31.61
CA CYS A 38 -2.88 -3.01 -31.61
C CYS A 38 -3.71 -1.86 -31.02
N THR A 39 -3.86 -0.77 -31.78
CA THR A 39 -4.88 0.24 -31.50
C THR A 39 -6.23 -0.44 -31.68
N ILE A 40 -6.90 -0.73 -30.57
CA ILE A 40 -8.37 -0.75 -30.59
C ILE A 40 -8.78 0.71 -30.82
N PRO A 41 -9.58 1.02 -31.87
CA PRO A 41 -9.97 2.38 -32.14
C PRO A 41 -10.68 2.97 -30.91
N SER A 42 -10.26 4.16 -30.48
CA SER A 42 -11.07 5.00 -29.58
C SER A 42 -12.47 5.13 -30.19
N GLY A 43 -13.50 4.76 -29.43
CA GLY A 43 -14.88 4.64 -29.92
C GLY A 43 -15.33 3.22 -30.27
N SER A 44 -14.58 2.18 -29.88
CA SER A 44 -15.08 0.80 -29.96
C SER A 44 -16.18 0.61 -28.92
N ASN A 45 -17.44 0.56 -29.35
CA ASN A 45 -18.58 0.23 -28.50
C ASN A 45 -18.29 -1.07 -27.75
N VAL A 46 -18.01 -0.96 -26.46
CA VAL A 46 -17.86 -2.10 -25.57
C VAL A 46 -19.26 -2.64 -25.32
N THR A 47 -19.59 -3.74 -25.99
CA THR A 47 -20.87 -4.42 -25.81
C THR A 47 -20.78 -5.38 -24.64
N VAL A 48 -21.70 -5.26 -23.69
CA VAL A 48 -21.84 -6.19 -22.57
C VAL A 48 -22.47 -7.50 -23.07
N GLY A 49 -21.84 -8.64 -22.75
CA GLY A 49 -22.31 -9.99 -23.01
C GLY A 49 -23.13 -10.57 -21.85
N ASP A 50 -23.25 -11.90 -21.80
CA ASP A 50 -24.03 -12.58 -20.76
C ASP A 50 -23.41 -12.41 -19.37
N VAL A 51 -24.22 -12.02 -18.38
CA VAL A 51 -23.79 -11.88 -16.99
C VAL A 51 -23.80 -13.27 -16.30
N PRO A 52 -22.64 -13.79 -15.85
CA PRO A 52 -22.57 -15.11 -15.23
C PRO A 52 -23.28 -15.13 -13.86
N ASP A 53 -23.58 -16.34 -13.38
CA ASP A 53 -24.21 -16.55 -12.06
C ASP A 53 -23.31 -16.08 -10.91
N GLU A 54 -22.01 -16.30 -11.06
CA GLU A 54 -20.98 -15.91 -10.13
C GLU A 54 -19.63 -15.74 -10.86
N LEU A 55 -18.71 -14.99 -10.26
CA LEU A 55 -17.36 -14.80 -10.75
C LEU A 55 -16.40 -14.75 -9.56
N THR A 56 -15.51 -15.74 -9.45
CA THR A 56 -14.42 -15.71 -8.49
C THR A 56 -13.29 -14.83 -9.04
N VAL A 57 -12.87 -13.87 -8.22
CA VAL A 57 -11.90 -12.84 -8.56
C VAL A 57 -10.85 -12.74 -7.47
N THR A 58 -9.65 -12.30 -7.85
CA THR A 58 -8.53 -12.13 -6.93
C THR A 58 -8.02 -10.69 -7.02
N THR A 59 -7.89 -10.03 -5.88
CA THR A 59 -7.32 -8.68 -5.73
C THR A 59 -5.80 -8.69 -5.91
N ALA A 60 -5.20 -7.50 -6.02
CA ALA A 60 -3.75 -7.35 -6.13
C ALA A 60 -2.99 -7.88 -4.90
N ASN A 61 -3.60 -7.81 -3.70
CA ASN A 61 -3.05 -8.38 -2.46
C ASN A 61 -3.33 -9.89 -2.28
N GLY A 62 -3.93 -10.55 -3.27
CA GLY A 62 -4.15 -12.01 -3.27
C GLY A 62 -5.43 -12.48 -2.56
N GLU A 63 -6.26 -11.57 -2.06
CA GLU A 63 -7.57 -11.92 -1.52
C GLU A 63 -8.48 -12.42 -2.65
N THR A 64 -9.08 -13.60 -2.45
CA THR A 64 -9.98 -14.20 -3.41
C THR A 64 -11.40 -14.21 -2.85
N PHE A 65 -12.35 -13.67 -3.62
CA PHE A 65 -13.75 -13.65 -3.27
C PHE A 65 -14.62 -13.88 -4.50
N THR A 66 -15.90 -14.18 -4.29
CA THR A 66 -16.84 -14.47 -5.36
C THR A 66 -17.90 -13.37 -5.44
N LEU A 67 -18.00 -12.74 -6.61
CA LEU A 67 -19.07 -11.82 -6.96
C LEU A 67 -20.28 -12.62 -7.45
N ASN A 68 -21.46 -12.29 -6.95
CA ASN A 68 -22.70 -12.92 -7.41
C ASN A 68 -23.28 -12.19 -8.65
N ARG A 69 -24.29 -12.79 -9.29
CA ARG A 69 -24.96 -12.21 -10.47
C ARG A 69 -25.48 -10.79 -10.25
N THR A 70 -25.97 -10.44 -9.06
CA THR A 70 -26.47 -9.08 -8.78
C THR A 70 -25.34 -8.06 -8.87
N GLN A 71 -24.22 -8.32 -8.19
CA GLN A 71 -23.02 -7.47 -8.26
C GLN A 71 -22.46 -7.36 -9.69
N LEU A 72 -22.46 -8.46 -10.43
CA LEU A 72 -22.02 -8.47 -11.83
C LEU A 72 -23.00 -7.75 -12.77
N THR A 73 -24.28 -7.69 -12.42
CA THR A 73 -25.29 -6.90 -13.15
C THR A 73 -25.06 -5.40 -12.92
N HIS A 74 -24.66 -5.00 -11.71
CA HIS A 74 -24.24 -3.62 -11.43
C HIS A 74 -22.96 -3.26 -12.21
N ALA A 75 -21.97 -4.15 -12.24
CA ALA A 75 -20.77 -3.94 -13.08
C ALA A 75 -21.11 -3.82 -14.57
N ALA A 76 -21.99 -4.69 -15.09
CA ALA A 76 -22.51 -4.60 -16.45
C ALA A 76 -23.16 -3.23 -16.72
N THR A 77 -23.95 -2.72 -15.77
CA THR A 77 -24.59 -1.40 -15.86
C THR A 77 -23.56 -0.27 -15.93
N ILE A 78 -22.49 -0.32 -15.13
CA ILE A 78 -21.37 0.64 -15.18
C ILE A 78 -20.69 0.61 -16.55
N ILE A 79 -20.40 -0.59 -17.07
CA ILE A 79 -19.74 -0.79 -18.37
C ILE A 79 -20.60 -0.26 -19.52
N GLU A 80 -21.87 -0.64 -19.55
CA GLU A 80 -22.81 -0.22 -20.61
C GLU A 80 -23.08 1.28 -20.57
N THR A 81 -23.21 1.86 -19.37
CA THR A 81 -23.43 3.30 -19.22
C THR A 81 -22.18 4.08 -19.64
N GLY A 82 -21.00 3.68 -19.16
CA GLY A 82 -19.74 4.35 -19.49
C GLY A 82 -19.38 4.23 -20.96
N SER A 83 -19.67 3.10 -21.61
CA SER A 83 -19.37 2.90 -23.04
C SER A 83 -20.21 3.78 -23.97
N GLN A 84 -21.29 4.38 -23.46
CA GLN A 84 -22.14 5.34 -24.19
C GLN A 84 -21.72 6.80 -23.99
N ILE A 85 -20.74 7.08 -23.12
CA ILE A 85 -20.27 8.43 -22.82
C ILE A 85 -19.03 8.76 -23.68
N ASP A 86 -19.12 9.82 -24.47
CA ASP A 86 -18.01 10.32 -25.28
C ASP A 86 -16.81 10.68 -24.38
N GLY A 87 -15.64 10.15 -24.72
CA GLY A 87 -14.39 10.37 -23.98
C GLY A 87 -14.03 9.28 -22.97
N ILE A 88 -14.95 8.37 -22.64
CA ILE A 88 -14.63 7.23 -21.75
C ILE A 88 -13.89 6.13 -22.52
N THR A 89 -12.72 5.76 -22.03
CA THR A 89 -11.88 4.69 -22.57
C THR A 89 -12.09 3.39 -21.79
N ARG A 90 -11.48 2.30 -22.25
CA ARG A 90 -11.43 1.03 -21.49
C ARG A 90 -10.83 1.25 -20.09
N ASP A 91 -9.81 2.11 -19.99
CA ASP A 91 -9.22 2.46 -18.70
C ASP A 91 -10.20 3.23 -17.79
N GLY A 92 -11.02 4.13 -18.36
CA GLY A 92 -12.10 4.80 -17.62
C GLY A 92 -13.12 3.81 -17.04
N LEU A 93 -13.47 2.75 -17.79
CA LEU A 93 -14.35 1.69 -17.29
C LEU A 93 -13.70 0.89 -16.15
N VAL A 94 -12.40 0.60 -16.25
CA VAL A 94 -11.65 -0.08 -15.17
C VAL A 94 -11.62 0.80 -13.91
N ILE A 95 -11.38 2.11 -14.05
CA ILE A 95 -11.38 3.08 -12.95
C ILE A 95 -12.73 3.09 -12.21
N ALA A 96 -13.84 3.15 -12.95
CA ALA A 96 -15.18 3.12 -12.34
C ALA A 96 -15.48 1.80 -11.63
N LEU A 97 -15.07 0.67 -12.20
CA LEU A 97 -15.23 -0.63 -11.54
C LEU A 97 -14.38 -0.73 -10.26
N MET A 98 -13.15 -0.21 -10.27
CA MET A 98 -12.29 -0.13 -9.08
C MET A 98 -12.94 0.70 -7.96
N ALA A 99 -13.51 1.86 -8.30
CA ALA A 99 -14.22 2.69 -7.35
C ALA A 99 -15.42 1.95 -6.74
N ALA A 100 -16.34 1.43 -7.56
CA ALA A 100 -17.52 0.73 -7.04
C ALA A 100 -17.18 -0.56 -6.25
N LEU A 101 -16.08 -1.24 -6.58
CA LEU A 101 -15.58 -2.37 -5.80
C LEU A 101 -15.07 -1.94 -4.42
N THR A 102 -14.37 -0.81 -4.37
CA THR A 102 -13.79 -0.27 -3.13
C THR A 102 -14.87 0.28 -2.21
N GLU A 103 -15.83 1.02 -2.77
CA GLU A 103 -16.85 1.74 -2.00
C GLU A 103 -17.97 0.83 -1.49
N SER A 104 -18.41 -0.16 -2.28
CA SER A 104 -19.54 -1.01 -1.88
C SER A 104 -19.40 -2.48 -2.26
N THR A 105 -18.25 -2.89 -2.80
CA THR A 105 -18.08 -4.21 -3.42
C THR A 105 -19.16 -4.46 -4.49
N LEU A 106 -19.44 -3.45 -5.33
CA LEU A 106 -20.46 -3.47 -6.38
C LEU A 106 -21.90 -3.71 -5.87
N ARG A 107 -22.21 -3.29 -4.64
CA ARG A 107 -23.55 -3.39 -4.05
C ARG A 107 -24.26 -2.05 -4.11
N MET A 108 -25.54 -2.09 -4.44
CA MET A 108 -26.41 -0.92 -4.42
C MET A 108 -26.94 -0.69 -3.00
N LEU A 109 -26.17 0.00 -2.15
CA LEU A 109 -26.49 0.16 -0.73
C LEU A 109 -27.45 1.33 -0.45
N ALA A 110 -28.53 1.06 0.27
CA ALA A 110 -29.37 2.07 0.91
C ALA A 110 -28.67 2.64 2.16
N ASN A 111 -29.22 3.69 2.76
CA ASN A 111 -28.77 4.20 4.06
C ASN A 111 -29.99 4.65 4.86
N THR A 112 -30.64 3.71 5.53
CA THR A 112 -31.91 3.94 6.23
C THR A 112 -31.77 4.81 7.48
N SER A 113 -30.54 4.95 7.99
CA SER A 113 -30.23 5.81 9.13
C SER A 113 -30.23 7.29 8.75
N ALA A 114 -29.65 7.64 7.60
CA ALA A 114 -29.59 9.02 7.12
C ALA A 114 -30.75 9.39 6.18
N TYR A 115 -31.17 8.45 5.33
CA TYR A 115 -32.24 8.58 4.34
C TYR A 115 -33.18 7.38 4.41
N PRO A 116 -34.13 7.34 5.36
CA PRO A 116 -35.08 6.23 5.48
C PRO A 116 -35.79 5.87 4.18
N GLU A 117 -36.08 6.87 3.33
CA GLU A 117 -36.71 6.69 2.02
C GLU A 117 -35.85 5.91 1.01
N SER A 118 -34.54 5.80 1.22
CA SER A 118 -33.66 5.00 0.36
C SER A 118 -34.04 3.51 0.38
N ALA A 119 -34.66 3.01 1.46
CA ALA A 119 -35.16 1.65 1.56
C ALA A 119 -36.30 1.33 0.57
N ASP A 120 -37.02 2.36 0.10
CA ASP A 120 -38.14 2.21 -0.83
C ASP A 120 -37.68 2.00 -2.28
N HIS A 121 -36.37 2.12 -2.54
CA HIS A 121 -35.75 1.89 -3.83
C HIS A 121 -35.05 0.52 -3.89
N PRO A 122 -34.89 -0.09 -5.09
CA PRO A 122 -34.12 -1.34 -5.24
C PRO A 122 -32.71 -1.22 -4.64
N ASN A 123 -32.36 -2.15 -3.75
CA ASN A 123 -31.08 -2.13 -3.03
C ASN A 123 -30.62 -3.55 -2.67
N ASP A 124 -29.33 -3.67 -2.39
CA ASP A 124 -28.65 -4.91 -2.01
C ASP A 124 -28.37 -4.99 -0.50
N GLY A 125 -28.94 -4.07 0.27
CA GLY A 125 -28.73 -3.94 1.70
C GLY A 125 -28.58 -2.49 2.15
N ASP A 126 -28.28 -2.34 3.44
CA ASP A 126 -28.18 -1.06 4.12
C ASP A 126 -26.73 -0.80 4.53
N GLY A 127 -26.16 0.32 4.09
CA GLY A 127 -24.89 0.88 4.53
C GLY A 127 -25.15 1.88 5.67
N SER A 128 -24.30 1.88 6.68
CA SER A 128 -24.50 2.66 7.91
C SER A 128 -23.46 3.74 8.14
N ASP A 129 -22.50 3.91 7.24
CA ASP A 129 -21.44 4.89 7.29
C ASP A 129 -21.76 6.16 6.48
N HIS A 130 -21.46 7.32 7.07
CA HIS A 130 -21.31 8.63 6.42
C HIS A 130 -22.38 9.12 5.42
N ASP A 131 -23.67 8.86 5.69
CA ASP A 131 -24.81 9.35 4.88
C ASP A 131 -24.63 9.18 3.35
N SER A 132 -24.00 8.08 2.96
CA SER A 132 -23.70 7.74 1.57
C SER A 132 -24.69 6.73 1.00
N LEU A 133 -24.86 6.73 -0.31
CA LEU A 133 -25.78 5.85 -1.03
C LEU A 133 -25.08 5.20 -2.24
N GLY A 134 -25.36 3.91 -2.42
CA GLY A 134 -25.17 3.20 -3.68
C GLY A 134 -23.81 2.64 -4.02
N LEU A 135 -23.55 2.45 -5.31
CA LEU A 135 -22.37 1.76 -5.85
C LEU A 135 -21.07 2.50 -5.51
N PHE A 136 -21.11 3.82 -5.56
CA PHE A 136 -19.98 4.71 -5.34
C PHE A 136 -20.05 5.46 -4.00
N GLN A 137 -20.96 5.06 -3.10
CA GLN A 137 -21.14 5.71 -1.80
C GLN A 137 -21.25 7.25 -1.87
N MET A 138 -22.05 7.75 -2.81
CA MET A 138 -22.23 9.18 -3.06
C MET A 138 -23.21 9.82 -2.09
N ARG A 139 -22.99 11.11 -1.77
CA ARG A 139 -23.77 11.83 -0.74
C ARG A 139 -24.68 12.90 -1.35
N PRO A 140 -26.01 12.88 -1.08
CA PRO A 140 -26.90 13.96 -1.52
C PRO A 140 -26.48 15.34 -1.04
N GLN A 141 -26.01 15.46 0.21
CA GLN A 141 -25.58 16.74 0.78
C GLN A 141 -24.34 17.33 0.10
N SER A 142 -23.51 16.49 -0.53
CA SER A 142 -22.35 16.93 -1.31
C SER A 142 -22.71 17.35 -2.74
N GLY A 143 -23.98 17.23 -3.14
CA GLY A 143 -24.46 17.68 -4.46
C GLY A 143 -24.42 16.62 -5.56
N TRP A 144 -24.17 15.35 -5.25
CA TRP A 144 -24.12 14.27 -6.24
C TRP A 144 -25.48 13.93 -6.88
N GLY A 145 -26.58 14.18 -6.17
CA GLY A 145 -27.94 13.92 -6.64
C GLY A 145 -28.94 13.79 -5.49
N THR A 146 -30.22 13.62 -5.81
CA THR A 146 -31.26 13.26 -4.84
C THR A 146 -31.13 11.80 -4.41
N VAL A 147 -31.78 11.40 -3.31
CA VAL A 147 -31.80 10.00 -2.85
C VAL A 147 -32.31 9.06 -3.96
N ALA A 148 -33.39 9.43 -4.65
CA ALA A 148 -33.94 8.62 -5.73
C ALA A 148 -32.96 8.46 -6.91
N GLU A 149 -32.22 9.51 -7.24
CA GLU A 149 -31.19 9.48 -8.29
C GLU A 149 -29.97 8.65 -7.84
N LEU A 150 -29.52 8.80 -6.60
CA LEU A 150 -28.42 8.00 -6.07
C LEU A 150 -28.81 6.55 -5.80
N MET A 151 -30.10 6.22 -5.76
CA MET A 151 -30.56 4.82 -5.75
C MET A 151 -30.76 4.22 -7.15
N ASP A 152 -30.40 4.94 -8.22
CA ASP A 152 -30.40 4.47 -9.61
C ASP A 152 -28.95 4.19 -10.07
N PRO A 153 -28.59 2.92 -10.38
CA PRO A 153 -27.24 2.57 -10.79
C PRO A 153 -26.80 3.22 -12.11
N VAL A 154 -27.72 3.54 -13.02
CA VAL A 154 -27.41 4.23 -14.28
C VAL A 154 -27.08 5.70 -14.00
N TYR A 155 -27.88 6.36 -13.15
CA TYR A 155 -27.61 7.74 -12.75
C TYR A 155 -26.24 7.82 -12.05
N GLN A 156 -25.96 6.94 -11.10
CA GLN A 156 -24.70 6.94 -10.36
C GLN A 156 -23.47 6.71 -11.25
N ALA A 157 -23.55 5.79 -12.21
CA ALA A 157 -22.48 5.60 -13.17
C ALA A 157 -22.24 6.86 -14.02
N ARG A 158 -23.31 7.52 -14.50
CA ARG A 158 -23.20 8.82 -15.19
C ARG A 158 -22.64 9.91 -14.30
N ALA A 159 -22.97 9.89 -13.01
CA ALA A 159 -22.43 10.82 -12.03
C ALA A 159 -20.93 10.58 -11.80
N PHE A 160 -20.49 9.34 -11.62
CA PHE A 160 -19.07 9.02 -11.47
C PHE A 160 -18.23 9.50 -12.66
N PHE A 161 -18.69 9.24 -13.90
CA PHE A 161 -17.97 9.67 -15.10
C PHE A 161 -17.99 11.19 -15.31
N GLY A 162 -19.09 11.86 -14.92
CA GLY A 162 -19.22 13.33 -14.95
C GLY A 162 -19.03 13.95 -16.33
N GLY A 163 -18.29 15.06 -16.38
CA GLY A 163 -18.02 15.84 -17.58
C GLY A 163 -19.08 16.92 -17.87
N PRO A 164 -18.92 17.69 -18.96
CA PRO A 164 -19.81 18.81 -19.30
C PRO A 164 -21.28 18.45 -19.51
N THR A 165 -21.57 17.17 -19.79
CA THR A 165 -22.92 16.63 -19.95
C THR A 165 -23.34 15.72 -18.78
N GLY A 166 -22.54 15.67 -17.72
CA GLY A 166 -22.82 14.91 -16.50
C GLY A 166 -24.00 15.51 -15.72
N PRO A 167 -24.73 14.69 -14.95
CA PRO A 167 -25.98 15.12 -14.31
C PRO A 167 -25.81 16.18 -13.20
N HIS A 168 -24.59 16.34 -12.66
CA HIS A 168 -24.26 17.21 -11.54
C HIS A 168 -23.17 18.24 -11.91
N HIS A 169 -22.94 18.47 -13.21
CA HIS A 169 -21.98 19.48 -13.67
C HIS A 169 -22.31 20.89 -13.14
N PRO A 170 -21.33 21.71 -12.70
CA PRO A 170 -19.88 21.46 -12.72
C PRO A 170 -19.30 20.89 -11.42
N SER A 171 -20.13 20.60 -10.42
CA SER A 171 -19.67 20.19 -9.09
C SER A 171 -20.74 19.34 -8.38
N PRO A 172 -20.38 18.20 -7.77
CA PRO A 172 -19.04 17.56 -7.71
C PRO A 172 -18.42 17.26 -9.07
N ARG A 173 -17.12 16.96 -9.10
CA ARG A 173 -16.41 16.62 -10.34
C ARG A 173 -16.48 15.12 -10.56
N GLY A 174 -16.78 14.68 -11.78
CA GLY A 174 -16.59 13.27 -12.17
C GLY A 174 -15.26 13.05 -12.87
N LEU A 175 -15.01 11.82 -13.33
CA LEU A 175 -13.75 11.42 -13.97
C LEU A 175 -13.34 12.33 -15.14
N LEU A 176 -14.28 12.67 -16.02
CA LEU A 176 -14.03 13.52 -17.20
C LEU A 176 -13.75 14.98 -16.86
N ASP A 177 -14.06 15.42 -15.64
CA ASP A 177 -13.77 16.78 -15.16
C ASP A 177 -12.34 16.88 -14.58
N ILE A 178 -11.58 15.77 -14.50
CA ILE A 178 -10.21 15.70 -13.97
C ILE A 178 -9.21 15.85 -15.12
N PRO A 179 -8.38 16.92 -15.16
CA PRO A 179 -7.42 17.12 -16.22
C PRO A 179 -6.34 16.01 -16.26
N GLY A 180 -6.18 15.36 -17.41
CA GLY A 180 -5.13 14.36 -17.63
C GLY A 180 -5.39 13.02 -16.97
N TRP A 181 -6.64 12.72 -16.57
CA TRP A 181 -7.00 11.45 -15.96
C TRP A 181 -6.60 10.23 -16.80
N GLU A 182 -6.51 10.36 -18.13
CA GLU A 182 -6.08 9.27 -19.02
C GLU A 182 -4.60 8.89 -18.85
N GLN A 183 -3.80 9.78 -18.26
CA GLN A 183 -2.38 9.57 -18.00
C GLN A 183 -2.08 9.27 -16.52
N MET A 184 -3.10 9.32 -15.65
CA MET A 184 -2.96 9.03 -14.22
C MET A 184 -2.87 7.52 -13.98
N ASP A 185 -2.27 7.14 -12.85
CA ASP A 185 -2.50 5.81 -12.29
C ASP A 185 -4.01 5.61 -12.08
N LYS A 186 -4.52 4.41 -12.37
CA LYS A 186 -5.97 4.15 -12.31
C LYS A 186 -6.52 4.29 -10.89
N GLY A 187 -5.72 3.94 -9.89
CA GLY A 187 -6.05 4.15 -8.48
C GLY A 187 -6.11 5.63 -8.12
N GLU A 188 -5.15 6.42 -8.58
CA GLU A 188 -5.13 7.88 -8.41
C GLU A 188 -6.32 8.56 -9.08
N ALA A 189 -6.68 8.14 -10.30
CA ALA A 189 -7.85 8.66 -11.01
C ALA A 189 -9.17 8.35 -10.27
N ALA A 190 -9.33 7.13 -9.73
CA ALA A 190 -10.49 6.76 -8.92
C ALA A 190 -10.57 7.61 -7.63
N GLN A 191 -9.45 7.71 -6.91
CA GLN A 191 -9.34 8.55 -5.72
C GLN A 191 -9.62 10.04 -6.01
N ALA A 192 -9.23 10.55 -7.16
CA ALA A 192 -9.44 11.95 -7.50
C ALA A 192 -10.92 12.31 -7.73
N VAL A 193 -11.75 11.31 -8.07
CA VAL A 193 -13.22 11.40 -8.14
C VAL A 193 -13.83 11.25 -6.74
N GLU A 194 -13.50 10.18 -6.01
CA GLU A 194 -14.15 9.84 -4.73
C GLU A 194 -13.68 10.71 -3.56
N VAL A 195 -12.44 11.20 -3.60
CA VAL A 195 -11.80 12.00 -2.54
C VAL A 195 -11.92 11.29 -1.18
N SER A 196 -11.62 10.00 -1.16
CA SER A 196 -11.60 9.18 0.05
C SER A 196 -10.41 9.50 0.95
N ALA A 197 -10.49 9.12 2.23
CA ALA A 197 -9.38 9.26 3.17
C ALA A 197 -8.25 8.23 2.94
N TYR A 198 -8.43 7.28 2.01
CA TYR A 198 -7.55 6.13 1.82
C TYR A 198 -7.20 5.91 0.33
N PRO A 199 -6.30 6.73 -0.24
CA PRO A 199 -6.08 6.82 -1.68
C PRO A 199 -5.55 5.53 -2.34
N ASP A 200 -4.83 4.67 -1.62
CA ASP A 200 -4.23 3.46 -2.17
C ASP A 200 -5.18 2.26 -2.24
N ARG A 201 -6.40 2.34 -1.68
CA ARG A 201 -7.35 1.22 -1.63
C ARG A 201 -7.85 0.79 -3.01
N TYR A 202 -8.01 1.75 -3.94
CA TYR A 202 -8.54 1.47 -5.28
C TYR A 202 -7.61 0.56 -6.10
N ARG A 203 -6.28 0.72 -5.95
CA ARG A 203 -5.27 -0.05 -6.71
C ARG A 203 -5.39 -1.56 -6.47
N ASN A 204 -5.82 -1.96 -5.27
CA ASN A 204 -6.01 -3.37 -4.93
C ASN A 204 -7.07 -4.07 -5.80
N TYR A 205 -8.07 -3.33 -6.28
CA TYR A 205 -9.17 -3.87 -7.07
C TYR A 205 -8.93 -3.81 -8.58
N GLN A 206 -7.81 -3.28 -9.05
CA GLN A 206 -7.52 -3.21 -10.49
C GLN A 206 -7.58 -4.59 -11.20
N PRO A 207 -6.96 -5.67 -10.68
CA PRO A 207 -7.03 -6.99 -11.33
C PRO A 207 -8.46 -7.54 -11.37
N VAL A 208 -9.26 -7.23 -10.35
CA VAL A 208 -10.68 -7.62 -10.27
C VAL A 208 -11.49 -6.87 -11.33
N ALA A 209 -11.32 -5.56 -11.43
CA ALA A 209 -11.98 -4.72 -12.42
C ALA A 209 -11.66 -5.15 -13.87
N GLU A 210 -10.39 -5.45 -14.16
CA GLU A 210 -9.95 -5.96 -15.46
C GLU A 210 -10.55 -7.34 -15.78
N THR A 211 -10.65 -8.22 -14.78
CA THR A 211 -11.28 -9.54 -14.91
C THR A 211 -12.77 -9.43 -15.20
N ILE A 212 -13.49 -8.57 -14.47
CA ILE A 212 -14.92 -8.30 -14.69
C ILE A 212 -15.13 -7.74 -16.09
N LEU A 213 -14.37 -6.71 -16.47
CA LEU A 213 -14.51 -6.08 -17.78
C LEU A 213 -14.24 -7.08 -18.91
N THR A 214 -13.21 -7.91 -18.78
CA THR A 214 -12.90 -8.95 -19.77
C THR A 214 -13.99 -10.02 -19.84
N THR A 215 -14.52 -10.44 -18.70
CA THR A 215 -15.57 -11.47 -18.62
C THR A 215 -16.87 -10.98 -19.23
N LEU A 216 -17.28 -9.76 -18.89
CA LEU A 216 -18.55 -9.18 -19.33
C LEU A 216 -18.49 -8.61 -20.76
N THR A 217 -17.31 -8.49 -21.38
CA THR A 217 -17.16 -7.95 -22.75
C THR A 217 -16.57 -8.97 -23.72
N GLY A 218 -16.23 -10.16 -23.22
CA GLY A 218 -15.83 -11.30 -24.03
C GLY A 218 -17.00 -11.84 -24.86
N THR A 219 -16.81 -11.93 -26.16
CA THR A 219 -17.80 -12.47 -27.11
C THR A 219 -18.23 -13.89 -26.74
N GLY A 220 -19.54 -14.16 -26.83
CA GLY A 220 -20.25 -15.39 -26.46
C GLY A 220 -19.54 -16.72 -26.77
N GLY A 221 -19.74 -17.68 -25.87
CA GLY A 221 -18.84 -18.81 -25.64
C GLY A 221 -18.88 -19.99 -26.61
N ILE A 222 -17.95 -20.93 -26.38
CA ILE A 222 -18.06 -22.36 -26.73
C ILE A 222 -17.34 -23.16 -25.62
N GLY A 223 -18.02 -24.19 -25.10
CA GLY A 223 -17.46 -25.20 -24.19
C GLY A 223 -16.41 -26.13 -24.84
N PRO A 224 -16.04 -27.23 -24.18
CA PRO A 224 -14.67 -27.74 -24.13
C PRO A 224 -14.25 -28.50 -25.39
N ALA A 225 -13.05 -28.20 -25.89
CA ALA A 225 -12.23 -29.11 -26.69
C ALA A 225 -10.80 -28.55 -26.81
N GLY A 226 -9.81 -29.27 -26.26
CA GLY A 226 -8.49 -29.28 -26.90
C GLY A 226 -8.57 -29.98 -28.27
N PRO A 227 -7.50 -30.09 -29.08
CA PRO A 227 -6.10 -29.80 -28.73
C PRO A 227 -5.28 -29.05 -29.82
N ALA A 228 -4.06 -28.73 -29.39
CA ALA A 228 -2.80 -28.66 -30.16
C ALA A 228 -2.54 -27.45 -31.06
N THR A 229 -1.64 -26.57 -30.59
CA THR A 229 -0.48 -26.16 -31.39
C THR A 229 0.73 -25.84 -30.51
N ARG A 230 1.73 -26.73 -30.63
CA ARG A 230 3.18 -26.52 -30.46
C ARG A 230 3.64 -25.68 -29.27
N GLY A 231 4.01 -26.39 -28.22
CA GLY A 231 4.87 -25.88 -27.16
C GLY A 231 6.19 -25.35 -27.71
N VAL A 232 6.43 -24.06 -27.48
CA VAL A 232 7.69 -23.67 -26.87
C VAL A 232 7.43 -23.80 -25.37
N ALA A 233 8.02 -24.80 -24.75
CA ALA A 233 7.90 -25.00 -23.32
C ALA A 233 8.34 -23.70 -22.63
N ALA A 234 7.40 -23.02 -21.97
CA ALA A 234 7.74 -22.26 -20.79
C ALA A 234 8.28 -23.30 -19.80
N GLY A 235 9.60 -23.51 -19.85
CA GLY A 235 10.28 -24.19 -18.77
C GLY A 235 9.90 -23.50 -17.47
N PRO A 236 9.85 -24.23 -16.34
CA PRO A 236 9.66 -23.60 -15.03
C PRO A 236 10.63 -22.42 -14.92
N ALA A 237 10.19 -21.33 -14.28
CA ALA A 237 11.10 -20.29 -13.83
C ALA A 237 12.34 -21.00 -13.26
N GLN A 238 13.51 -20.80 -13.88
CA GLN A 238 14.70 -21.49 -13.43
C GLN A 238 14.85 -21.16 -11.96
N GLN A 239 14.84 -22.19 -11.11
CA GLN A 239 15.18 -22.04 -9.70
C GLN A 239 16.61 -21.53 -9.67
N SER A 240 16.79 -20.23 -9.43
CA SER A 240 18.11 -19.69 -9.23
C SER A 240 18.54 -20.06 -7.82
N ALA A 241 19.66 -20.78 -7.71
CA ALA A 241 20.40 -20.91 -6.45
C ALA A 241 21.50 -19.84 -6.34
N ARG A 242 21.66 -18.98 -7.35
CA ARG A 242 22.78 -18.03 -7.46
C ARG A 242 22.27 -16.60 -7.34
N VAL A 243 22.67 -15.96 -6.26
CA VAL A 243 22.55 -14.51 -6.07
C VAL A 243 23.92 -13.87 -6.29
N VAL A 244 23.95 -12.70 -6.92
CA VAL A 244 25.16 -11.90 -7.13
C VAL A 244 24.92 -10.47 -6.65
N PHE A 245 26.00 -9.76 -6.36
CA PHE A 245 25.93 -8.36 -6.02
C PHE A 245 25.45 -7.52 -7.22
N PRO A 246 24.56 -6.52 -7.02
CA PRO A 246 23.94 -5.79 -8.12
C PRO A 246 24.83 -4.72 -8.78
N LEU A 247 26.09 -4.58 -8.33
CA LEU A 247 27.10 -3.68 -8.92
C LEU A 247 28.42 -4.44 -9.15
N PRO A 248 29.22 -4.05 -10.17
CA PRO A 248 30.56 -4.59 -10.36
C PRO A 248 31.45 -4.41 -9.11
N ALA A 249 32.40 -5.33 -8.90
CA ALA A 249 33.36 -5.19 -7.82
C ALA A 249 34.19 -3.90 -7.98
N ASP A 250 34.56 -3.28 -6.86
CA ASP A 250 35.40 -2.08 -6.77
C ASP A 250 34.80 -0.79 -7.39
N THR A 251 33.50 -0.77 -7.73
CA THR A 251 32.83 0.42 -8.29
C THR A 251 31.90 1.15 -7.31
N TRP A 252 31.76 0.67 -6.08
CA TRP A 252 30.73 1.15 -5.16
C TRP A 252 31.22 1.27 -3.72
N VAL A 253 30.48 2.05 -2.94
CA VAL A 253 30.62 2.19 -1.48
C VAL A 253 29.23 2.16 -0.85
N LEU A 254 29.06 1.41 0.25
CA LEU A 254 27.84 1.44 1.05
C LEU A 254 27.69 2.82 1.70
N THR A 255 26.54 3.48 1.48
CA THR A 255 26.32 4.86 1.95
C THR A 255 25.10 5.06 2.84
N SER A 256 24.07 4.21 2.73
CA SER A 256 22.92 4.25 3.64
C SER A 256 22.35 2.85 3.81
N ASP A 257 22.14 2.43 5.06
CA ASP A 257 21.56 1.14 5.40
C ASP A 257 20.03 1.15 5.29
N TYR A 258 19.44 -0.04 5.20
CA TYR A 258 18.01 -0.26 5.34
C TYR A 258 17.53 0.06 6.77
N GLY A 259 16.32 0.59 6.91
CA GLY A 259 15.69 0.82 8.21
C GLY A 259 15.48 2.30 8.59
N PRO A 260 15.17 2.59 9.86
CA PRO A 260 14.86 3.94 10.31
C PRO A 260 16.04 4.88 10.09
N ARG A 261 15.78 6.03 9.43
CA ARG A 261 16.77 7.10 9.26
C ARG A 261 16.15 8.46 9.49
N VAL A 262 16.99 9.44 9.78
CA VAL A 262 16.62 10.84 9.59
C VAL A 262 16.81 11.14 8.11
N HIS A 263 15.74 11.50 7.41
CA HIS A 263 15.73 11.73 5.98
C HIS A 263 16.77 12.81 5.61
N PRO A 264 17.75 12.51 4.75
CA PRO A 264 18.94 13.34 4.56
C PRO A 264 18.65 14.69 3.91
N ILE A 265 17.48 14.86 3.29
CA ILE A 265 17.05 16.08 2.60
C ILE A 265 16.14 16.93 3.50
N THR A 266 15.28 16.31 4.32
CA THR A 266 14.23 17.02 5.07
C THR A 266 14.50 17.10 6.58
N GLY A 267 15.38 16.25 7.11
CA GLY A 267 15.70 16.20 8.54
C GLY A 267 14.61 15.53 9.41
N GLU A 268 13.61 14.91 8.79
CA GLU A 268 12.49 14.23 9.45
C GLU A 268 12.77 12.74 9.63
N HIS A 269 12.15 12.11 10.63
CA HIS A 269 12.21 10.64 10.76
C HIS A 269 11.50 9.98 9.57
N SER A 270 12.19 9.08 8.89
CA SER A 270 11.73 8.37 7.70
C SER A 270 12.25 6.93 7.75
N PHE A 271 11.64 6.03 6.99
CA PHE A 271 12.08 4.64 6.89
C PHE A 271 12.72 4.42 5.51
N HIS A 272 13.94 3.89 5.50
CA HIS A 272 14.66 3.59 4.29
C HIS A 272 14.34 2.16 3.84
N THR A 273 13.60 2.02 2.75
CA THR A 273 13.05 0.74 2.25
C THR A 273 14.06 -0.14 1.51
N GLY A 274 15.30 0.33 1.38
CA GLY A 274 16.39 -0.38 0.70
C GLY A 274 17.76 -0.01 1.26
N THR A 275 18.81 -0.41 0.54
CA THR A 275 20.21 -0.08 0.86
C THR A 275 20.78 0.75 -0.29
N ASP A 276 21.45 1.86 0.06
CA ASP A 276 22.05 2.78 -0.92
C ASP A 276 23.54 2.47 -1.11
N PHE A 277 23.92 2.18 -2.35
CA PHE A 277 25.30 1.98 -2.78
C PHE A 277 25.73 3.11 -3.72
N ALA A 278 26.55 4.04 -3.23
CA ALA A 278 27.11 5.10 -4.07
C ALA A 278 28.06 4.52 -5.11
N ALA A 279 27.87 4.89 -6.37
CA ALA A 279 28.68 4.49 -7.50
C ALA A 279 28.66 5.61 -8.56
N PRO A 280 29.71 5.74 -9.41
CA PRO A 280 29.70 6.75 -10.47
C PRO A 280 28.48 6.62 -11.39
N ASP A 281 27.95 7.78 -11.83
CA ASP A 281 26.90 7.84 -12.86
C ASP A 281 27.33 7.05 -14.12
N GLY A 282 26.44 6.22 -14.65
CA GLY A 282 26.71 5.30 -15.75
C GLY A 282 27.34 3.96 -15.36
N THR A 283 27.55 3.69 -14.07
CA THR A 283 28.04 2.35 -13.63
C THR A 283 26.97 1.28 -13.94
N PRO A 284 27.33 0.12 -14.51
CA PRO A 284 26.36 -0.93 -14.79
C PRO A 284 25.64 -1.45 -13.53
N ILE A 285 24.32 -1.55 -13.59
CA ILE A 285 23.47 -2.25 -12.61
C ILE A 285 23.20 -3.66 -13.13
N LEU A 286 23.44 -4.66 -12.29
CA LEU A 286 23.34 -6.07 -12.62
C LEU A 286 22.12 -6.71 -11.93
N ALA A 287 21.41 -7.59 -12.63
CA ALA A 287 20.35 -8.39 -12.01
C ALA A 287 20.94 -9.30 -10.92
N ALA A 288 20.43 -9.19 -9.70
CA ALA A 288 20.92 -9.92 -8.53
C ALA A 288 20.71 -11.44 -8.66
N ALA A 289 19.68 -11.89 -9.38
CA ALA A 289 19.41 -13.31 -9.64
C ALA A 289 18.67 -13.50 -10.97
N ASP A 290 18.55 -14.74 -11.43
CA ASP A 290 17.68 -15.06 -12.58
C ASP A 290 16.23 -14.69 -12.25
N GLY A 291 15.51 -14.08 -13.19
CA GLY A 291 14.17 -13.61 -12.91
C GLY A 291 13.43 -13.08 -14.13
N THR A 292 12.23 -12.55 -13.87
CA THR A 292 11.40 -11.85 -14.87
C THR A 292 11.19 -10.42 -14.43
N VAL A 293 11.43 -9.48 -15.32
CA VAL A 293 11.20 -8.05 -15.08
C VAL A 293 9.70 -7.82 -14.98
N THR A 294 9.25 -7.27 -13.86
CA THR A 294 7.83 -6.96 -13.57
C THR A 294 7.54 -5.46 -13.59
N VAL A 295 8.56 -4.63 -13.38
CA VAL A 295 8.51 -3.17 -13.52
C VAL A 295 9.75 -2.70 -14.27
N ALA A 296 9.58 -1.79 -15.21
CA ALA A 296 10.66 -1.11 -15.92
C ALA A 296 10.12 0.24 -16.44
N GLU A 297 10.15 1.25 -15.59
CA GLU A 297 9.51 2.55 -15.86
C GLU A 297 10.19 3.70 -15.09
N PHE A 298 9.76 4.93 -15.34
CA PHE A 298 10.14 6.09 -14.54
C PHE A 298 9.04 6.40 -13.52
N SER A 299 9.34 6.27 -12.23
CA SER A 299 8.37 6.30 -11.13
C SER A 299 8.77 7.29 -10.04
N GLY A 300 8.11 8.46 -10.01
CA GLY A 300 8.12 9.43 -8.91
C GLY A 300 9.45 9.59 -8.15
N GLY A 301 9.41 9.31 -6.84
CA GLY A 301 10.56 9.42 -5.94
C GLY A 301 11.68 8.40 -6.19
N TYR A 302 11.38 7.28 -6.85
CA TYR A 302 12.39 6.30 -7.26
C TYR A 302 13.14 6.73 -8.53
N GLY A 303 12.58 7.64 -9.34
CA GLY A 303 13.14 7.93 -10.66
C GLY A 303 13.02 6.70 -11.57
N GLY A 304 14.05 6.38 -12.35
CA GLY A 304 14.05 5.15 -13.14
C GLY A 304 14.11 3.91 -12.24
N LEU A 305 13.11 3.03 -12.36
CA LEU A 305 12.90 1.86 -11.52
C LEU A 305 12.79 0.59 -12.38
N ILE A 306 13.56 -0.43 -12.01
CA ILE A 306 13.38 -1.81 -12.47
C ILE A 306 13.03 -2.67 -11.27
N VAL A 307 12.04 -3.55 -11.39
CA VAL A 307 11.75 -4.60 -10.41
C VAL A 307 11.79 -5.95 -11.11
N ILE A 308 12.48 -6.92 -10.53
CA ILE A 308 12.62 -8.27 -11.06
C ILE A 308 12.10 -9.25 -10.02
N GLU A 309 11.18 -10.13 -10.43
CA GLU A 309 10.76 -11.28 -9.62
C GLU A 309 11.63 -12.49 -9.87
N HIS A 310 12.00 -13.14 -8.78
CA HIS A 310 12.85 -14.32 -8.74
C HIS A 310 12.14 -15.46 -8.02
N THR A 311 12.52 -16.68 -8.39
CA THR A 311 12.24 -17.88 -7.58
C THR A 311 13.57 -18.40 -7.03
N ILE A 312 13.81 -18.16 -5.74
CA ILE A 312 15.05 -18.55 -5.06
C ILE A 312 14.70 -19.55 -3.96
N ASN A 313 15.29 -20.73 -4.01
CA ASN A 313 15.04 -21.82 -3.06
C ASN A 313 13.54 -22.17 -2.86
N GLY A 314 12.72 -21.96 -3.90
CA GLY A 314 11.28 -22.21 -3.88
C GLY A 314 10.43 -21.08 -3.29
N ALA A 315 11.03 -19.99 -2.84
CA ALA A 315 10.34 -18.78 -2.42
C ALA A 315 10.33 -17.72 -3.53
N THR A 316 9.23 -16.97 -3.63
CA THR A 316 9.14 -15.79 -4.50
C THR A 316 9.73 -14.59 -3.77
N VAL A 317 10.67 -13.90 -4.42
CA VAL A 317 11.30 -12.67 -3.92
C VAL A 317 11.46 -11.72 -5.10
N ALA A 318 11.27 -10.42 -4.88
CA ALA A 318 11.62 -9.43 -5.89
C ALA A 318 12.81 -8.58 -5.45
N THR A 319 13.57 -8.09 -6.42
CA THR A 319 14.59 -7.08 -6.21
C THR A 319 14.25 -5.82 -7.00
N ALA A 320 14.41 -4.65 -6.37
CA ALA A 320 14.16 -3.36 -6.99
C ALA A 320 15.47 -2.57 -7.14
N TYR A 321 15.60 -1.86 -8.26
CA TYR A 321 16.78 -1.09 -8.64
C TYR A 321 16.30 0.31 -9.06
N ALA A 322 16.66 1.34 -8.30
CA ALA A 322 16.12 2.69 -8.50
C ALA A 322 17.20 3.74 -8.83
N HIS A 323 16.73 4.96 -9.09
CA HIS A 323 17.47 6.19 -9.41
C HIS A 323 18.18 6.21 -10.78
N MET A 324 17.89 5.26 -11.67
CA MET A 324 18.38 5.27 -13.05
C MET A 324 17.86 6.51 -13.80
N TRP A 325 18.64 7.06 -14.71
CA TRP A 325 18.05 7.97 -15.70
C TRP A 325 17.09 7.19 -16.61
N GLU A 326 16.11 7.87 -17.23
CA GLU A 326 15.19 7.22 -18.16
C GLU A 326 15.92 6.49 -19.29
N HIS A 327 17.02 7.06 -19.80
CA HIS A 327 17.87 6.44 -20.82
C HIS A 327 18.81 5.34 -20.29
N GLY A 328 18.87 5.16 -18.98
CA GLY A 328 19.67 4.14 -18.28
C GLY A 328 18.88 2.88 -17.94
N ILE A 329 17.62 2.75 -18.36
CA ILE A 329 16.82 1.51 -18.23
C ILE A 329 17.01 0.67 -19.50
N HIS A 330 17.59 -0.53 -19.37
CA HIS A 330 17.93 -1.41 -20.52
C HIS A 330 17.03 -2.63 -20.65
N THR A 331 15.92 -2.69 -19.91
CA THR A 331 14.96 -3.80 -19.92
C THR A 331 13.52 -3.32 -20.02
N THR A 332 12.62 -4.23 -20.39
CA THR A 332 11.17 -4.01 -20.43
C THR A 332 10.41 -5.07 -19.65
N VAL A 333 9.18 -4.77 -19.22
CA VAL A 333 8.34 -5.71 -18.48
C VAL A 333 8.13 -7.00 -19.29
N GLY A 334 8.34 -8.14 -18.64
CA GLY A 334 8.28 -9.48 -19.23
C GLY A 334 9.62 -10.04 -19.69
N ASP A 335 10.69 -9.23 -19.73
CA ASP A 335 12.03 -9.72 -20.06
C ASP A 335 12.52 -10.73 -19.01
N ARG A 336 13.14 -11.80 -19.49
CA ARG A 336 13.86 -12.75 -18.63
C ARG A 336 15.31 -12.34 -18.55
N VAL A 337 15.81 -12.23 -17.33
CA VAL A 337 17.20 -11.82 -17.05
C VAL A 337 17.93 -12.90 -16.28
N ALA A 338 19.24 -12.99 -16.49
CA ALA A 338 20.12 -13.90 -15.76
C ALA A 338 20.88 -13.17 -14.65
N ALA A 339 21.27 -13.87 -13.58
CA ALA A 339 22.10 -13.35 -12.51
C ALA A 339 23.42 -12.76 -13.06
N GLY A 340 23.65 -11.48 -12.82
CA GLY A 340 24.80 -10.72 -13.32
C GLY A 340 24.59 -10.09 -14.69
N GLN A 341 23.40 -10.21 -15.29
CA GLN A 341 23.06 -9.51 -16.53
C GLN A 341 22.94 -8.01 -16.27
N HIS A 342 23.55 -7.21 -17.15
CA HIS A 342 23.39 -5.75 -17.14
C HIS A 342 21.97 -5.37 -17.53
N ILE A 343 21.27 -4.68 -16.63
CA ILE A 343 19.83 -4.33 -16.76
C ILE A 343 19.58 -2.83 -16.77
N GLY A 344 20.52 -2.03 -16.27
CA GLY A 344 20.42 -0.58 -16.25
C GLY A 344 21.73 0.08 -15.85
N ASP A 345 21.75 1.41 -15.75
CA ASP A 345 22.92 2.20 -15.37
C ASP A 345 22.63 3.08 -14.17
N VAL A 346 23.55 3.14 -13.21
CA VAL A 346 23.47 4.03 -12.03
C VAL A 346 23.23 5.46 -12.50
N GLY A 347 22.22 6.10 -11.92
CA GLY A 347 21.89 7.49 -12.17
C GLY A 347 21.70 8.28 -10.88
N SER A 348 21.05 9.42 -10.98
CA SER A 348 20.71 10.28 -9.83
C SER A 348 19.32 10.91 -10.00
N SER A 349 18.38 10.18 -10.60
CA SER A 349 17.01 10.65 -10.85
C SER A 349 16.07 10.40 -9.65
N GLY A 350 14.90 11.05 -9.63
CA GLY A 350 13.97 10.96 -8.50
C GLY A 350 14.50 11.68 -7.24
N ASN A 351 14.19 11.14 -6.06
CA ASN A 351 14.62 11.66 -4.76
C ASN A 351 16.05 11.19 -4.42
N SER A 352 17.03 11.71 -5.15
CA SER A 352 18.44 11.36 -4.97
C SER A 352 19.30 12.59 -4.66
N THR A 353 20.28 12.43 -3.76
CA THR A 353 21.24 13.49 -3.40
C THR A 353 22.54 13.43 -4.22
N GLY A 354 22.74 12.36 -4.98
CA GLY A 354 23.89 12.12 -5.84
C GLY A 354 23.87 10.70 -6.41
N PRO A 355 24.74 10.37 -7.40
CA PRO A 355 24.70 9.07 -8.06
C PRO A 355 24.86 7.87 -7.12
N HIS A 356 23.85 7.00 -7.09
CA HIS A 356 23.84 5.76 -6.30
C HIS A 356 22.80 4.78 -6.84
N LEU A 357 22.95 3.51 -6.48
CA LEU A 357 21.90 2.50 -6.59
C LEU A 357 21.16 2.42 -5.25
N HIS A 358 19.86 2.71 -5.25
CA HIS A 358 18.96 2.29 -4.18
C HIS A 358 18.43 0.89 -4.52
N PHE A 359 18.81 -0.10 -3.71
CA PHE A 359 18.53 -1.51 -3.93
C PHE A 359 17.57 -2.02 -2.85
N GLU A 360 16.43 -2.60 -3.24
CA GLU A 360 15.48 -3.20 -2.30
C GLU A 360 15.34 -4.70 -2.54
N VAL A 361 15.02 -5.43 -1.47
CA VAL A 361 14.59 -6.83 -1.53
C VAL A 361 13.19 -6.91 -0.95
N ARG A 362 12.26 -7.54 -1.67
CA ARG A 362 10.85 -7.65 -1.31
C ARG A 362 10.43 -9.12 -1.19
N SER A 363 10.00 -9.52 0.00
CA SER A 363 9.54 -10.88 0.26
C SER A 363 8.14 -11.11 -0.30
N GLY A 364 7.97 -12.14 -1.14
CA GLY A 364 6.67 -12.49 -1.73
C GLY A 364 6.43 -11.94 -3.14
N GLY A 365 7.40 -11.23 -3.73
CA GLY A 365 7.33 -10.74 -5.12
C GLY A 365 7.31 -9.22 -5.22
N THR A 366 6.89 -8.69 -6.37
CA THR A 366 6.99 -7.27 -6.74
C THR A 366 6.36 -6.34 -5.71
N ASN A 367 5.23 -6.73 -5.14
CA ASN A 367 4.48 -5.98 -4.13
C ASN A 367 4.69 -6.52 -2.71
N GLY A 368 5.75 -7.30 -2.52
CA GLY A 368 6.11 -7.91 -1.25
C GLY A 368 6.68 -6.92 -0.24
N GLU A 369 6.72 -7.33 1.03
CA GLU A 369 7.27 -6.54 2.13
C GLU A 369 8.77 -6.28 1.92
N HIS A 370 9.20 -5.03 2.12
CA HIS A 370 10.61 -4.66 2.08
C HIS A 370 11.36 -5.35 3.22
N THR A 371 12.51 -5.92 2.91
CA THR A 371 13.39 -6.61 3.85
C THR A 371 14.79 -6.08 3.71
N ASP A 372 15.61 -6.20 4.75
CA ASP A 372 17.00 -5.77 4.72
C ASP A 372 17.81 -6.42 3.56
N PRO A 373 18.19 -5.62 2.54
CA PRO A 373 18.97 -6.12 1.41
C PRO A 373 20.38 -6.58 1.81
N ALA A 374 21.00 -5.99 2.84
CA ALA A 374 22.34 -6.36 3.28
C ALA A 374 22.33 -7.77 3.88
N ALA A 375 21.42 -8.01 4.84
CA ALA A 375 21.22 -9.35 5.42
C ALA A 375 20.84 -10.39 4.35
N TRP A 376 19.99 -10.02 3.39
CA TRP A 376 19.62 -10.91 2.30
C TRP A 376 20.80 -11.26 1.38
N LEU A 377 21.60 -10.28 0.96
CA LEU A 377 22.79 -10.50 0.12
C LEU A 377 23.85 -11.34 0.85
N ASN A 378 24.07 -11.11 2.14
CA ASN A 378 25.00 -11.89 2.98
C ASN A 378 24.56 -13.35 3.11
N THR A 379 23.27 -13.58 3.40
CA THR A 379 22.70 -14.94 3.55
C THR A 379 22.81 -15.75 2.27
N HIS A 380 22.87 -15.09 1.11
CA HIS A 380 23.05 -15.74 -0.20
C HIS A 380 24.50 -15.69 -0.72
N ASN A 381 25.48 -15.36 0.14
CA ASN A 381 26.90 -15.28 -0.20
C ASN A 381 27.22 -14.34 -1.37
N ALA A 382 26.39 -13.31 -1.58
CA ALA A 382 26.58 -12.32 -2.64
C ALA A 382 27.43 -11.12 -2.19
N ALA A 383 27.54 -10.90 -0.88
CA ALA A 383 28.38 -9.86 -0.28
C ALA A 383 28.85 -10.23 1.13
N ASP A 384 29.68 -9.37 1.72
CA ASP A 384 30.07 -9.34 3.13
C ASP A 384 29.83 -7.91 3.65
N LEU A 385 28.56 -7.50 3.64
CA LEU A 385 28.13 -6.16 4.05
C LEU A 385 27.95 -6.11 5.57
N PRO A 386 28.26 -4.98 6.23
CA PRO A 386 27.81 -4.77 7.59
C PRO A 386 26.27 -4.82 7.60
N GLU A 387 25.71 -5.71 8.40
CA GLU A 387 24.27 -5.69 8.68
C GLU A 387 24.02 -4.50 9.62
N PRO A 388 22.89 -3.77 9.47
CA PRO A 388 22.48 -2.81 10.50
C PRO A 388 22.48 -3.52 11.85
N GLU A 389 22.85 -2.84 12.96
CA GLU A 389 22.76 -3.41 14.30
C GLU A 389 21.29 -3.64 14.67
N THR A 390 20.73 -4.70 14.10
CA THR A 390 19.38 -5.21 14.28
C THR A 390 19.54 -6.71 14.43
N GLY A 391 19.23 -7.21 15.63
CA GLY A 391 19.50 -8.59 16.04
C GLY A 391 18.98 -9.62 15.04
N THR A 392 19.84 -10.58 14.72
CA THR A 392 19.62 -11.65 13.74
C THR A 392 18.33 -12.46 14.00
N PRO A 393 17.59 -12.88 12.96
CA PRO A 393 16.37 -13.68 13.11
C PRO A 393 16.70 -15.17 13.36
N GLY A 394 16.26 -15.70 14.50
CA GLY A 394 16.16 -17.13 14.76
C GLY A 394 14.72 -17.60 14.50
N GLY A 395 14.55 -18.55 13.58
CA GLY A 395 13.25 -19.08 13.20
C GLY A 395 12.53 -19.89 14.28
N ALA A 396 11.26 -20.17 13.95
CA ALA A 396 10.29 -21.02 14.63
C ALA A 396 9.66 -20.45 15.91
N CYS A 397 8.34 -20.30 15.83
CA CYS A 397 7.43 -20.05 16.93
C CYS A 397 7.79 -20.87 18.18
N ASN A 398 8.09 -20.18 19.29
CA ASN A 398 7.93 -20.76 20.62
C ASN A 398 7.56 -19.64 21.62
N PRO A 399 6.41 -19.72 22.32
CA PRO A 399 5.94 -18.70 23.27
C PRO A 399 6.62 -18.88 24.64
N GLY A 400 7.95 -18.87 24.65
CA GLY A 400 8.72 -19.03 25.87
C GLY A 400 10.22 -18.89 25.61
N GLY A 401 10.75 -17.68 25.80
CA GLY A 401 12.20 -17.47 25.77
C GLY A 401 12.62 -16.00 25.86
N GLY A 402 12.86 -15.54 27.10
CA GLY A 402 13.91 -14.56 27.44
C GLY A 402 13.71 -13.12 26.98
N THR A 403 13.38 -12.24 27.92
CA THR A 403 12.99 -10.86 27.67
C THR A 403 14.20 -9.92 27.64
N THR A 404 14.36 -9.22 26.52
CA THR A 404 15.30 -8.11 26.35
C THR A 404 14.74 -6.87 27.05
N GLY A 405 14.90 -6.75 28.38
CA GLY A 405 14.41 -5.58 29.12
C GLY A 405 14.98 -5.35 30.53
N GLY A 406 15.81 -6.27 31.04
CA GLY A 406 16.31 -6.20 32.42
C GLY A 406 15.23 -6.40 33.48
N GLU A 407 15.62 -6.47 34.75
CA GLU A 407 14.67 -6.54 35.87
C GLU A 407 14.18 -5.13 36.21
N PRO A 408 12.87 -4.85 36.28
CA PRO A 408 12.36 -3.56 36.69
C PRO A 408 12.59 -3.31 38.18
N ASP A 409 12.80 -2.05 38.54
CA ASP A 409 12.89 -1.63 39.94
C ASP A 409 11.52 -1.80 40.63
N PRO A 410 11.46 -2.05 41.95
CA PRO A 410 10.19 -2.04 42.68
C PRO A 410 9.61 -0.63 42.79
N LEU A 411 8.28 -0.55 42.88
CA LEU A 411 7.58 0.70 43.15
C LEU A 411 7.76 1.15 44.61
N ASP A 412 8.25 2.38 44.79
CA ASP A 412 8.28 3.06 46.09
C ASP A 412 7.04 3.96 46.30
N GLY A 413 6.47 3.91 47.50
CA GLY A 413 5.37 4.79 47.93
C GLY A 413 3.97 4.21 47.75
N ASP A 414 2.95 5.08 47.77
CA ASP A 414 1.54 4.68 47.63
C ASP A 414 1.20 4.41 46.15
N PRO A 415 0.86 3.16 45.78
CA PRO A 415 0.61 2.79 44.39
C PRO A 415 -0.67 3.39 43.79
N ASP A 416 -1.66 3.70 44.61
CA ASP A 416 -2.97 4.19 44.14
C ASP A 416 -3.04 5.73 44.13
N ARG A 417 -1.96 6.41 44.53
CA ARG A 417 -1.85 7.86 44.46
C ARG A 417 -2.00 8.31 43.00
N MET A 418 -2.96 9.19 42.74
CA MET A 418 -3.11 9.81 41.42
C MET A 418 -1.97 10.79 41.13
N VAL A 419 -1.45 10.70 39.91
CA VAL A 419 -0.38 11.54 39.35
C VAL A 419 -0.76 11.95 37.92
N GLU A 420 -0.13 12.99 37.41
CA GLU A 420 -0.36 13.44 36.04
C GLU A 420 0.05 12.36 35.03
N ASP A 421 -0.79 12.15 34.02
CA ASP A 421 -0.51 11.23 32.92
C ASP A 421 0.52 11.84 31.96
N PRO A 422 1.68 11.21 31.73
CA PRO A 422 2.65 11.72 30.75
C PRO A 422 2.19 11.56 29.30
N THR A 423 1.12 10.79 29.05
CA THR A 423 0.62 10.46 27.71
C THR A 423 -0.59 11.30 27.28
N THR A 424 -1.32 11.88 28.23
CA THR A 424 -2.54 12.67 27.97
C THR A 424 -2.71 13.81 29.00
N THR A 425 -3.83 14.54 28.97
CA THR A 425 -4.12 15.61 29.95
C THR A 425 -4.85 15.12 31.21
N GLY A 426 -4.80 13.82 31.49
CA GLY A 426 -5.52 13.17 32.59
C GLY A 426 -4.67 12.82 33.80
N GLN A 427 -5.23 11.94 34.65
CA GLN A 427 -4.51 11.39 35.80
C GLN A 427 -4.46 9.88 35.74
N ILE A 428 -3.30 9.33 36.11
CA ILE A 428 -3.05 7.90 36.25
C ILE A 428 -2.62 7.56 37.68
N THR A 429 -2.71 6.30 38.06
CA THR A 429 -2.17 5.83 39.35
C THR A 429 -0.63 5.85 39.32
N ALA A 430 0.01 6.04 40.48
CA ALA A 430 1.46 5.96 40.61
C ALA A 430 2.01 4.60 40.16
N ARG A 431 1.23 3.53 40.35
CA ARG A 431 1.52 2.19 39.81
C ARG A 431 1.56 2.17 38.28
N LEU A 432 0.59 2.79 37.60
CA LEU A 432 0.58 2.87 36.14
C LEU A 432 1.73 3.74 35.62
N LEU A 433 2.05 4.85 36.30
CA LEU A 433 3.22 5.67 35.96
C LEU A 433 4.52 4.89 36.13
N HIS A 434 4.63 4.04 37.15
CA HIS A 434 5.77 3.17 37.35
C HIS A 434 5.91 2.14 36.24
N LEU A 435 4.83 1.44 35.86
CA LEU A 435 4.81 0.56 34.69
C LEU A 435 5.30 1.29 33.44
N TYR A 436 4.75 2.47 33.15
CA TYR A 436 5.14 3.30 32.01
C TYR A 436 6.64 3.61 32.03
N THR A 437 7.16 4.07 33.18
CA THR A 437 8.56 4.48 33.32
C THR A 437 9.53 3.31 33.12
N GLN A 438 9.24 2.17 33.74
CA GLN A 438 10.08 0.97 33.61
C GLN A 438 10.03 0.41 32.18
N THR A 439 8.85 0.46 31.54
CA THR A 439 8.71 -0.06 30.18
C THR A 439 9.37 0.84 29.15
N ILE A 440 9.26 2.16 29.23
CA ILE A 440 9.97 3.08 28.31
C ILE A 440 11.49 2.97 28.49
N ALA A 441 11.97 2.69 29.71
CA ALA A 441 13.40 2.46 29.94
C ALA A 441 13.88 1.14 29.29
N ALA A 442 13.06 0.09 29.32
CA ALA A 442 13.38 -1.21 28.72
C ALA A 442 13.12 -1.27 27.20
N PHE A 443 12.09 -0.56 26.74
CA PHE A 443 11.55 -0.57 25.37
C PHE A 443 11.19 0.86 24.95
N PRO A 444 12.18 1.68 24.56
CA PRO A 444 11.95 3.09 24.23
C PRO A 444 11.06 3.30 23.00
N ASP A 445 11.01 2.32 22.10
CA ASP A 445 10.24 2.37 20.84
C ASP A 445 8.76 1.94 21.03
N THR A 446 8.12 2.42 22.10
CA THR A 446 6.71 2.15 22.41
C THR A 446 5.91 3.44 22.48
N SER A 447 4.72 3.44 21.87
CA SER A 447 3.76 4.55 21.93
C SER A 447 2.64 4.20 22.91
N TRP A 448 2.15 5.17 23.67
CA TRP A 448 1.23 4.93 24.79
C TRP A 448 0.04 5.89 24.78
N ALA A 449 -1.14 5.36 25.14
CA ALA A 449 -2.34 6.13 25.45
C ALA A 449 -3.00 5.58 26.72
N CYS A 450 -2.88 6.31 27.83
CA CYS A 450 -3.30 5.82 29.15
C CYS A 450 -4.67 6.36 29.57
N TYR A 451 -4.75 7.58 30.08
CA TYR A 451 -6.02 8.11 30.54
C TYR A 451 -6.95 8.46 29.37
N SER A 452 -8.20 8.03 29.48
CA SER A 452 -9.25 8.36 28.52
C SER A 452 -10.59 8.47 29.25
N PRO A 453 -11.29 9.62 29.20
CA PRO A 453 -12.58 9.78 29.86
C PRO A 453 -13.66 8.98 29.09
N ARG A 454 -14.26 7.99 29.76
CA ARG A 454 -15.28 7.09 29.18
C ARG A 454 -16.50 6.94 30.11
N PRO A 455 -17.36 7.98 30.22
CA PRO A 455 -18.51 7.96 31.13
C PRO A 455 -19.44 6.77 30.90
N GLY A 456 -19.89 6.12 31.98
CA GLY A 456 -20.83 5.00 31.90
C GLY A 456 -20.23 3.66 31.47
N THR A 457 -18.91 3.56 31.36
CA THR A 457 -18.21 2.31 31.03
C THR A 457 -17.61 1.65 32.27
N VAL A 458 -17.33 0.35 32.17
CA VAL A 458 -16.55 -0.41 33.17
C VAL A 458 -15.05 -0.42 32.84
N SER A 459 -14.60 0.55 32.02
CA SER A 459 -13.21 0.67 31.59
C SER A 459 -12.34 1.16 32.75
N GLU A 460 -11.09 0.70 32.77
CA GLU A 460 -10.07 1.12 33.75
C GLU A 460 -9.28 2.36 33.27
N HIS A 461 -9.43 2.80 32.00
CA HIS A 461 -8.81 4.03 31.49
C HIS A 461 -9.26 5.30 32.24
N PRO A 462 -10.56 5.52 32.56
CA PRO A 462 -11.00 6.68 33.33
C PRO A 462 -10.53 6.64 34.79
N LEU A 463 -10.17 5.46 35.30
CA LEU A 463 -9.64 5.25 36.65
C LEU A 463 -8.11 5.43 36.70
N GLY A 464 -7.47 5.70 35.57
CA GLY A 464 -6.02 5.86 35.51
C GLY A 464 -5.26 4.57 35.75
N ARG A 465 -5.87 3.42 35.42
CA ARG A 465 -5.35 2.07 35.68
C ARG A 465 -5.08 1.24 34.43
N ALA A 466 -5.34 1.78 33.24
CA ALA A 466 -5.08 1.10 31.99
C ALA A 466 -4.36 1.97 30.96
N CYS A 467 -3.60 1.33 30.08
CA CYS A 467 -3.01 1.94 28.89
C CYS A 467 -3.11 1.01 27.68
N ASP A 468 -3.20 1.63 26.51
CA ASP A 468 -3.05 0.97 25.21
C ASP A 468 -1.68 1.35 24.62
N LEU A 469 -0.94 0.36 24.11
CA LEU A 469 0.40 0.53 23.54
C LEU A 469 0.44 0.10 22.08
N THR A 470 1.16 0.85 21.25
CA THR A 470 1.52 0.45 19.88
C THR A 470 3.03 0.42 19.68
N PHE A 471 3.46 -0.29 18.64
CA PHE A 471 4.86 -0.67 18.42
C PHE A 471 5.36 -0.14 17.07
N GLY A 472 5.00 1.11 16.75
CA GLY A 472 5.23 1.75 15.45
C GLY A 472 4.13 1.49 14.42
N ASN A 473 3.17 0.62 14.74
CA ASN A 473 1.99 0.37 13.92
C ASN A 473 0.82 1.31 14.27
N THR A 474 -0.13 1.42 13.35
CA THR A 474 -1.32 2.28 13.45
C THR A 474 -2.49 1.52 14.09
N ILE A 475 -3.23 2.17 15.00
CA ILE A 475 -4.51 1.64 15.51
C ILE A 475 -5.50 1.49 14.36
N GLY A 476 -6.18 0.35 14.29
CA GLY A 476 -7.09 -0.05 13.22
C GLY A 476 -6.48 -1.05 12.24
N GLU A 477 -5.16 -1.27 12.28
CA GLU A 477 -4.43 -2.21 11.42
C GLU A 477 -3.66 -3.23 12.26
N PRO A 478 -3.73 -4.54 11.95
CA PRO A 478 -3.03 -5.55 12.73
C PRO A 478 -1.54 -5.25 12.83
N ALA A 479 -0.99 -5.37 14.02
CA ALA A 479 0.45 -5.34 14.19
C ALA A 479 1.06 -6.55 13.48
N THR A 480 2.00 -6.29 12.58
CA THR A 480 2.71 -7.29 11.80
C THR A 480 4.21 -7.03 11.86
N GLY A 481 5.02 -8.02 11.45
CA GLY A 481 6.47 -7.89 11.36
C GLY A 481 7.12 -7.35 12.65
N PRO A 482 8.00 -6.34 12.57
CA PRO A 482 8.71 -5.80 13.73
C PRO A 482 7.79 -5.26 14.84
N ALA A 483 6.64 -4.69 14.49
CA ALA A 483 5.67 -4.20 15.48
C ALA A 483 5.05 -5.35 16.26
N LEU A 484 4.75 -6.46 15.58
CA LEU A 484 4.24 -7.67 16.22
C LEU A 484 5.29 -8.30 17.14
N ASP A 485 6.54 -8.37 16.68
CA ASP A 485 7.66 -8.94 17.45
C ASP A 485 7.98 -8.09 18.68
N LEU A 486 8.08 -6.77 18.53
CA LEU A 486 8.26 -5.85 19.65
C LEU A 486 7.09 -5.94 20.62
N GLY A 487 5.86 -6.01 20.12
CA GLY A 487 4.68 -6.20 20.95
C GLY A 487 4.73 -7.48 21.78
N TRP A 488 5.16 -8.60 21.20
CA TRP A 488 5.37 -9.84 21.96
C TRP A 488 6.50 -9.75 22.97
N ASN A 489 7.61 -9.07 22.65
CA ASN A 489 8.73 -8.87 23.57
C ASN A 489 8.30 -8.06 24.79
N VAL A 490 7.63 -6.91 24.56
CA VAL A 490 7.10 -6.04 25.62
C VAL A 490 6.07 -6.79 26.46
N THR A 491 5.11 -7.46 25.82
CA THR A 491 4.03 -8.15 26.52
C THR A 491 4.53 -9.31 27.37
N ASN A 492 5.50 -10.09 26.88
CA ASN A 492 6.10 -11.18 27.65
C ASN A 492 6.99 -10.65 28.79
N TRP A 493 7.74 -9.56 28.57
CA TRP A 493 8.49 -8.89 29.65
C TRP A 493 7.58 -8.39 30.75
N MET A 494 6.47 -7.73 30.38
CA MET A 494 5.45 -7.29 31.33
C MET A 494 4.85 -8.47 32.11
N LYS A 495 4.52 -9.57 31.43
CA LYS A 495 4.00 -10.80 32.05
C LYS A 495 4.99 -11.40 33.04
N ASP A 496 6.25 -11.52 32.66
CA ASP A 496 7.28 -12.16 33.48
C ASP A 496 7.62 -11.31 34.73
N HIS A 497 7.46 -9.99 34.66
CA HIS A 497 7.68 -9.06 35.77
C HIS A 497 6.36 -8.50 36.38
N ALA A 498 5.23 -9.16 36.12
CA ALA A 498 3.90 -8.64 36.45
C ALA A 498 3.70 -8.31 37.93
N GLN A 499 4.38 -9.05 38.82
CA GLN A 499 4.30 -8.80 40.27
C GLN A 499 4.94 -7.46 40.65
N THR A 500 6.14 -7.18 40.14
CA THR A 500 6.91 -5.95 40.39
C THR A 500 6.21 -4.76 39.76
N LEU A 501 5.76 -4.92 38.51
CA LEU A 501 5.06 -3.88 37.76
C LEU A 501 3.61 -3.65 38.22
N GLY A 502 3.05 -4.55 39.04
CA GLY A 502 1.69 -4.46 39.56
C GLY A 502 0.60 -4.68 38.49
N ILE A 503 0.88 -5.49 37.48
CA ILE A 503 -0.07 -5.81 36.40
C ILE A 503 -1.20 -6.71 36.91
N GLU A 504 -2.43 -6.42 36.50
CA GLU A 504 -3.60 -7.29 36.72
C GLU A 504 -3.83 -8.21 35.53
N TYR A 505 -3.90 -7.65 34.32
CA TYR A 505 -4.05 -8.39 33.08
C TYR A 505 -3.47 -7.66 31.86
N LEU A 506 -3.20 -8.43 30.81
CA LEU A 506 -2.69 -8.01 29.51
C LEU A 506 -3.58 -8.59 28.41
N ILE A 507 -3.86 -7.84 27.35
CA ILE A 507 -4.55 -8.32 26.14
C ILE A 507 -3.72 -7.92 24.91
N TRP A 508 -3.33 -8.91 24.10
CA TRP A 508 -2.54 -8.71 22.88
C TRP A 508 -2.82 -9.83 21.89
N GLN A 509 -2.96 -9.52 20.60
CA GLN A 509 -3.16 -10.48 19.51
C GLN A 509 -4.32 -11.45 19.77
N ASN A 510 -5.46 -10.90 20.22
CA ASN A 510 -6.64 -11.67 20.59
C ASN A 510 -6.39 -12.72 21.70
N GLN A 511 -5.38 -12.50 22.54
CA GLN A 511 -5.08 -13.30 23.71
C GLN A 511 -5.14 -12.46 24.98
N ILE A 512 -5.52 -13.09 26.10
CA ILE A 512 -5.54 -12.49 27.42
C ILE A 512 -4.72 -13.31 28.41
N TRP A 513 -3.91 -12.62 29.20
CA TRP A 513 -3.21 -13.18 30.36
C TRP A 513 -3.55 -12.34 31.60
N SER A 514 -3.61 -12.98 32.77
CA SER A 514 -3.98 -12.31 34.03
C SER A 514 -3.27 -12.92 35.22
N THR A 515 -2.86 -12.12 36.20
CA THR A 515 -2.19 -12.60 37.43
C THR A 515 -3.05 -13.59 38.22
N ALA A 516 -4.38 -13.37 38.26
CA ALA A 516 -5.32 -14.25 38.96
C ALA A 516 -5.40 -15.69 38.41
N ARG A 517 -4.93 -15.90 37.19
CA ARG A 517 -4.96 -17.19 36.48
C ARG A 517 -3.66 -17.39 35.70
N ALA A 518 -2.54 -17.04 36.31
CA ALA A 518 -1.23 -17.02 35.67
C ALA A 518 -0.73 -18.43 35.29
N ASP A 519 -1.15 -19.44 36.04
CA ASP A 519 -0.88 -20.87 35.83
C ASP A 519 -1.47 -21.42 34.52
N GLU A 520 -2.51 -20.78 34.00
CA GLU A 520 -3.14 -21.15 32.75
C GLU A 520 -2.44 -20.56 31.51
N GLY A 521 -1.48 -19.66 31.69
CA GLY A 521 -0.80 -18.98 30.58
C GLY A 521 -1.72 -18.08 29.75
N TRP A 522 -1.34 -17.86 28.48
CA TRP A 522 -2.13 -17.08 27.52
C TRP A 522 -3.41 -17.82 27.13
N ARG A 523 -4.54 -17.10 27.06
CA ARG A 523 -5.84 -17.66 26.70
C ARG A 523 -6.50 -16.89 25.58
N PRO A 524 -7.39 -17.52 24.79
CA PRO A 524 -8.20 -16.79 23.82
C PRO A 524 -9.02 -15.67 24.47
N TYR A 525 -8.94 -14.47 23.91
CA TYR A 525 -9.86 -13.37 24.18
C TYR A 525 -11.02 -13.47 23.17
N GLN A 526 -12.28 -13.35 23.62
CA GLN A 526 -13.46 -13.66 22.78
C GLN A 526 -14.47 -12.50 22.70
N ARG A 527 -14.01 -11.25 22.89
CA ARG A 527 -14.90 -10.08 23.02
C ARG A 527 -14.94 -9.14 21.82
N GLY A 528 -14.06 -9.30 20.82
CA GLY A 528 -13.96 -8.40 19.68
C GLY A 528 -14.39 -9.01 18.34
N THR A 529 -14.86 -8.15 17.43
CA THR A 529 -15.26 -8.52 16.05
C THR A 529 -14.36 -7.88 14.98
N ASP A 530 -13.63 -6.83 15.33
CA ASP A 530 -12.70 -6.10 14.47
C ASP A 530 -11.29 -6.11 15.09
N VAL A 531 -10.30 -5.64 14.32
CA VAL A 531 -8.87 -5.64 14.68
C VAL A 531 -8.63 -4.97 16.03
N THR A 532 -9.23 -3.80 16.27
CA THR A 532 -9.02 -3.03 17.49
C THR A 532 -9.71 -3.66 18.69
N THR A 533 -10.96 -4.09 18.57
CA THR A 533 -11.67 -4.77 19.67
C THR A 533 -11.07 -6.14 20.01
N ARG A 534 -10.37 -6.76 19.05
CA ARG A 534 -9.57 -7.99 19.27
C ARG A 534 -8.17 -7.72 19.80
N HIS A 535 -7.74 -6.45 19.87
CA HIS A 535 -6.39 -6.07 20.31
C HIS A 535 -5.29 -6.68 19.42
N ASP A 536 -5.57 -6.77 18.11
CA ASP A 536 -4.61 -7.25 17.11
C ASP A 536 -3.67 -6.12 16.65
N ASP A 537 -3.95 -4.88 17.01
CA ASP A 537 -3.23 -3.64 16.67
C ASP A 537 -2.61 -2.91 17.88
N HIS A 538 -3.03 -3.21 19.11
CA HIS A 538 -2.42 -2.65 20.32
C HIS A 538 -2.39 -3.63 21.49
N LEU A 539 -1.38 -3.50 22.35
CA LEU A 539 -1.36 -4.14 23.66
C LEU A 539 -2.20 -3.31 24.63
N HIS A 540 -3.20 -3.93 25.26
CA HIS A 540 -3.88 -3.34 26.40
C HIS A 540 -3.32 -3.91 27.71
N VAL A 541 -2.96 -3.04 28.64
CA VAL A 541 -2.50 -3.40 29.98
C VAL A 541 -3.36 -2.72 31.04
N THR A 542 -3.74 -3.48 32.06
CA THR A 542 -4.37 -2.96 33.28
C THR A 542 -3.52 -3.29 34.50
N VAL A 543 -3.30 -2.31 35.38
CA VAL A 543 -2.66 -2.51 36.69
C VAL A 543 -3.70 -2.74 37.78
N ARG A 544 -3.36 -3.54 38.79
CA ARG A 544 -4.28 -3.87 39.89
C ARG A 544 -4.64 -2.63 40.70
N ALA A 545 -5.80 -2.66 41.36
CA ALA A 545 -6.04 -1.83 42.55
C ALA A 545 -5.42 -2.54 43.77
N ASN A 546 -5.15 -1.81 44.86
CA ASN A 546 -4.75 -2.48 46.13
C ASN A 546 -5.83 -3.40 46.69
#